data_AF-A0A0S8JER2-F1
#
_entry.id   AF-A0A0S8JER2-F1
#
_cell.length_a   1.000
_cell.length_b   1.000
_cell.length_c   1.000
_cell.angle_alpha   90.00
_cell.angle_beta   90.00
_cell.angle_gamma   90.00
#
_symmetry.space_group_name_H-M   'P 1'
#
loop_
_entity.id
_entity.type
_entity.pdbx_description
1 polymer ?
#
loop_
_entity_poly.entity_id
_entity_poly.type
_entity_poly.pdbx_seq_one_letter_code
_entity_poly.pdbx_strand_id
1 'polypeptide(L)'
;MTARVSNLGVFLLILILGFSNFTTAQPPIRESVNTQAFCIANPNLHSLYHDRSNVGLSVHNWGAIGNGSPSATASEWPPSLRFPIDSDIEYLSRMGVWIGALIQEEGYEYPRVSTGEDGWFGTNELYPGESINNVIQQNSNIPGETGYCGVEMYSSSANSPQEFTAIYADTLKEAFWVTNDPIDGPHVPLGVKVIQKSMVWDAFGFDDIVIFQFTIENIGDRILKNPYLGMLVDGEVGNDQEFDNRWQDDIVGFLSDVNGENWNIAYWADNDGRYHEVGSGSDLVAPGVVGIFTPQSELGDATLSANWWISGGYPDPDFGPSWQSHVESPGGEWTAFYGTPVGDMHKYWVMSNREIDYDQLRVNDPGWIANHPQQFFDESGNLTEEQPWHIPDIANSF
;
A
#
# COMPACT_ATOMS: atom_id res chain seq x y z
N MET A 1 -13.40 -31.98 28.55
CA MET A 1 -13.27 -31.49 27.18
C MET A 1 -12.77 -30.07 27.27
N THR A 2 -11.47 -29.90 27.14
CA THR A 2 -10.78 -28.62 27.27
C THR A 2 -10.74 -28.00 25.88
N ALA A 3 -11.44 -26.87 25.70
CA ALA A 3 -11.39 -26.08 24.48
C ALA A 3 -9.95 -25.62 24.24
N ARG A 4 -9.44 -25.84 23.03
CA ARG A 4 -8.17 -25.28 22.58
C ARG A 4 -8.37 -23.78 22.41
N VAL A 5 -7.47 -23.02 23.00
CA VAL A 5 -7.31 -21.59 22.73
C VAL A 5 -6.87 -21.48 21.27
N SER A 6 -7.67 -20.79 20.47
CA SER A 6 -7.29 -20.36 19.12
C SER A 6 -6.15 -19.35 19.24
N ASN A 7 -5.06 -19.57 18.52
CA ASN A 7 -3.97 -18.61 18.41
C ASN A 7 -4.49 -17.38 17.66
N LEU A 8 -4.68 -16.28 18.38
CA LEU A 8 -4.87 -14.96 17.79
C LEU A 8 -3.48 -14.50 17.32
N GLY A 9 -3.23 -14.53 16.02
CA GLY A 9 -2.01 -14.00 15.42
C GLY A 9 -2.21 -12.53 15.07
N VAL A 10 -1.30 -11.67 15.52
CA VAL A 10 -1.22 -10.27 15.11
C VAL A 10 -0.06 -10.19 14.13
N PHE A 11 -0.35 -9.92 12.86
CA PHE A 11 0.67 -9.80 11.82
C PHE A 11 1.17 -8.36 11.72
N LEU A 12 2.47 -8.19 11.47
CA LEU A 12 3.14 -6.90 11.54
C LEU A 12 3.95 -6.64 10.26
N LEU A 13 3.56 -5.64 9.45
CA LEU A 13 4.38 -5.16 8.32
C LEU A 13 5.24 -3.97 8.75
N ILE A 14 6.56 -4.13 8.76
CA ILE A 14 7.50 -3.06 9.16
C ILE A 14 8.02 -2.34 7.91
N LEU A 15 7.78 -1.03 7.81
CA LEU A 15 8.35 -0.18 6.76
C LEU A 15 9.62 0.54 7.26
N ILE A 16 10.75 0.44 6.56
CA ILE A 16 11.97 1.20 6.85
C ILE A 16 12.25 2.17 5.69
N LEU A 17 12.31 3.48 5.99
CA LEU A 17 12.42 4.55 5.00
C LEU A 17 13.84 5.12 4.93
N GLY A 18 14.41 5.16 3.72
CA GLY A 18 15.66 5.86 3.43
C GLY A 18 15.49 6.87 2.29
N PHE A 19 15.53 8.16 2.60
CA PHE A 19 15.55 9.23 1.60
C PHE A 19 16.98 9.69 1.33
N SER A 20 17.39 9.81 0.07
CA SER A 20 18.67 10.40 -0.30
C SER A 20 18.55 11.36 -1.49
N ASN A 21 19.23 12.51 -1.40
CA ASN A 21 19.44 13.53 -2.44
C ASN A 21 18.17 14.18 -3.06
N PHE A 22 17.56 15.12 -2.34
CA PHE A 22 16.53 16.03 -2.89
C PHE A 22 17.08 17.40 -3.38
N THR A 23 18.40 17.62 -3.35
CA THR A 23 18.98 18.98 -3.48
C THR A 23 19.70 19.27 -4.79
N THR A 24 19.79 18.33 -5.74
CA THR A 24 20.50 18.55 -7.01
C THR A 24 19.84 17.87 -8.19
N ALA A 25 19.38 18.66 -9.17
CA ALA A 25 18.99 18.17 -10.50
C ALA A 25 20.25 17.87 -11.35
N GLN A 26 20.27 16.74 -12.06
CA GLN A 26 21.30 16.47 -13.07
C GLN A 26 20.95 17.11 -14.42
N PRO A 27 21.92 17.65 -15.19
CA PRO A 27 21.65 18.21 -16.50
C PRO A 27 21.32 17.12 -17.54
N PRO A 28 20.44 17.39 -18.52
CA PRO A 28 20.00 16.39 -19.49
C PRO A 28 21.11 16.03 -20.49
N ILE A 29 21.30 14.74 -20.72
CA ILE A 29 22.13 14.22 -21.81
C ILE A 29 21.30 14.31 -23.10
N ARG A 30 21.74 15.14 -24.06
CA ARG A 30 21.16 15.20 -25.41
C ARG A 30 21.77 14.11 -26.29
N GLU A 31 21.01 13.06 -26.58
CA GLU A 31 21.32 12.15 -27.69
C GLU A 31 20.54 12.51 -28.96
N SER A 32 21.21 12.39 -30.11
CA SER A 32 20.63 12.57 -31.43
C SER A 32 19.88 11.30 -31.87
N VAL A 33 18.59 11.42 -32.16
CA VAL A 33 17.75 10.30 -32.59
C VAL A 33 18.04 9.91 -34.04
N ASN A 34 18.52 8.68 -34.24
CA ASN A 34 18.62 8.03 -35.54
C ASN A 34 17.41 7.09 -35.70
N THR A 35 16.53 7.37 -36.67
CA THR A 35 15.29 6.61 -36.87
C THR A 35 15.59 5.27 -37.56
N GLN A 36 15.87 4.24 -36.77
CA GLN A 36 15.73 2.84 -37.17
C GLN A 36 14.42 2.29 -36.58
N ALA A 37 13.77 1.36 -37.28
CA ALA A 37 12.58 0.68 -36.78
C ALA A 37 12.93 -0.03 -35.46
N PHE A 38 12.41 0.47 -34.35
CA PHE A 38 12.61 -0.11 -33.04
C PHE A 38 11.79 -1.39 -32.92
N CYS A 39 12.44 -2.50 -32.58
CA CYS A 39 11.73 -3.54 -31.84
C CYS A 39 11.36 -2.91 -30.49
N ILE A 40 10.07 -2.76 -30.22
CA ILE A 40 9.59 -2.27 -28.93
C ILE A 40 10.02 -3.34 -27.89
N ALA A 41 10.94 -3.00 -27.01
CA ALA A 41 11.37 -3.88 -25.93
C ALA A 41 10.45 -3.68 -24.74
N ASN A 42 9.88 -4.76 -24.21
CA ASN A 42 8.92 -4.69 -23.12
C ASN A 42 9.63 -4.60 -21.76
N PRO A 43 9.08 -3.84 -20.79
CA PRO A 43 9.48 -3.94 -19.40
C PRO A 43 9.52 -5.40 -18.96
N ASN A 44 10.59 -5.79 -18.27
CA ASN A 44 10.77 -7.15 -17.82
C ASN A 44 10.01 -7.37 -16.50
N LEU A 45 8.69 -7.39 -16.57
CA LEU A 45 7.81 -7.63 -15.44
C LEU A 45 8.08 -9.01 -14.84
N HIS A 46 8.30 -9.04 -13.54
CA HIS A 46 8.63 -10.24 -12.78
C HIS A 46 7.93 -10.22 -11.44
N SER A 47 7.46 -11.39 -11.03
CA SER A 47 6.74 -11.61 -9.78
C SER A 47 7.36 -12.78 -9.04
N LEU A 48 7.45 -12.69 -7.73
CA LEU A 48 7.84 -13.76 -6.81
C LEU A 48 6.92 -13.70 -5.59
N TYR A 49 6.93 -14.74 -4.76
CA TYR A 49 6.20 -14.71 -3.50
C TYR A 49 7.06 -15.26 -2.37
N HIS A 50 6.85 -14.71 -1.18
CA HIS A 50 7.46 -15.22 0.03
C HIS A 50 6.77 -16.51 0.43
N ASP A 51 7.55 -17.55 0.73
CA ASP A 51 7.05 -18.89 1.05
C ASP A 51 7.84 -19.60 2.14
N ARG A 52 8.76 -18.85 2.77
CA ARG A 52 9.64 -19.37 3.81
C ARG A 52 9.08 -19.19 5.22
N SER A 53 8.39 -18.07 5.45
CA SER A 53 7.68 -17.76 6.69
C SER A 53 6.33 -18.50 6.76
N ASN A 54 5.60 -18.33 7.86
CA ASN A 54 4.20 -18.73 7.96
C ASN A 54 3.25 -17.76 7.21
N VAL A 55 3.80 -16.81 6.45
CA VAL A 55 3.09 -15.82 5.64
C VAL A 55 3.49 -16.02 4.18
N GLY A 56 2.48 -16.22 3.34
CA GLY A 56 2.62 -16.20 1.89
C GLY A 56 2.33 -14.80 1.35
N LEU A 57 3.25 -14.15 0.63
CA LEU A 57 3.01 -12.79 0.10
C LEU A 57 3.63 -12.62 -1.28
N SER A 58 2.81 -12.28 -2.27
CA SER A 58 3.27 -11.97 -3.63
C SER A 58 3.84 -10.56 -3.72
N VAL A 59 4.96 -10.41 -4.42
CA VAL A 59 5.65 -9.13 -4.68
C VAL A 59 6.04 -8.99 -6.15
N HIS A 60 6.01 -7.76 -6.63
CA HIS A 60 6.19 -7.43 -8.03
C HIS A 60 7.26 -6.36 -8.24
N ASN A 61 7.93 -6.37 -9.40
CA ASN A 61 8.90 -5.33 -9.77
C ASN A 61 8.29 -4.11 -10.47
N TRP A 62 7.07 -3.73 -10.10
CA TRP A 62 6.41 -2.51 -10.56
C TRP A 62 5.62 -1.81 -9.44
N GLY A 63 5.89 -2.12 -8.17
CA GLY A 63 5.23 -1.49 -7.03
C GLY A 63 3.85 -2.07 -6.67
N ALA A 64 3.44 -3.16 -7.30
CA ALA A 64 2.32 -3.97 -6.81
C ALA A 64 2.78 -4.99 -5.76
N ILE A 65 1.88 -5.34 -4.85
CA ILE A 65 1.99 -6.39 -3.84
C ILE A 65 0.65 -7.15 -3.82
N GLY A 66 0.66 -8.46 -3.64
CA GLY A 66 -0.55 -9.30 -3.76
C GLY A 66 -0.84 -9.74 -5.20
N ASN A 67 -1.68 -10.75 -5.38
CA ASN A 67 -1.86 -11.44 -6.67
C ASN A 67 -2.98 -10.85 -7.55
N GLY A 68 -3.79 -9.92 -7.04
CA GLY A 68 -4.89 -9.26 -7.75
C GLY A 68 -4.44 -8.19 -8.76
N SER A 69 -3.12 -7.97 -8.91
CA SER A 69 -2.57 -7.04 -9.90
C SER A 69 -2.89 -7.47 -11.35
N PRO A 70 -3.41 -6.57 -12.21
CA PRO A 70 -3.71 -6.88 -13.63
C PRO A 70 -2.49 -7.37 -14.42
N SER A 71 -1.28 -7.01 -13.97
CA SER A 71 0.00 -7.37 -14.59
C SER A 71 0.63 -8.64 -14.02
N ALA A 72 -0.03 -9.33 -13.09
CA ALA A 72 0.45 -10.59 -12.55
C ALA A 72 0.42 -11.69 -13.63
N THR A 73 1.60 -12.20 -14.00
CA THR A 73 1.77 -13.17 -15.11
C THR A 73 1.98 -14.62 -14.66
N ALA A 74 1.72 -14.95 -13.40
CA ALA A 74 2.06 -16.27 -12.86
C ALA A 74 1.14 -17.38 -13.44
N SER A 75 1.74 -18.53 -13.81
CA SER A 75 1.02 -19.71 -14.34
C SER A 75 0.30 -20.52 -13.26
N GLU A 76 0.65 -20.27 -12.00
CA GLU A 76 -0.01 -20.70 -10.77
C GLU A 76 -0.43 -19.41 -10.05
N TRP A 77 -1.57 -19.39 -9.35
CA TRP A 77 -1.97 -18.23 -8.55
C TRP A 77 -1.24 -18.30 -7.21
N PRO A 78 -0.13 -17.57 -7.00
CA PRO A 78 0.55 -17.55 -5.70
C PRO A 78 -0.35 -16.90 -4.64
N PRO A 79 -0.10 -17.12 -3.33
CA PRO A 79 -0.83 -16.43 -2.27
C PRO A 79 -0.71 -14.91 -2.44
N SER A 80 -1.79 -14.19 -2.18
CA SER A 80 -1.76 -12.72 -2.24
C SER A 80 -1.14 -12.18 -0.95
N LEU A 81 -1.82 -12.40 0.17
CA LEU A 81 -1.32 -12.30 1.54
C LEU A 81 -2.02 -13.37 2.37
N ARG A 82 -1.40 -14.54 2.47
CA ARG A 82 -1.98 -15.72 3.11
C ARG A 82 -1.37 -15.98 4.46
N PHE A 83 -2.21 -16.16 5.48
CA PHE A 83 -1.77 -16.45 6.83
C PHE A 83 -2.77 -17.31 7.63
N PRO A 84 -2.34 -18.42 8.25
CA PRO A 84 -1.11 -19.17 7.98
C PRO A 84 -0.95 -19.51 6.49
N ILE A 85 0.27 -19.69 6.00
CA ILE A 85 0.55 -19.90 4.56
C ILE A 85 -0.21 -21.11 3.96
N ASP A 86 -0.54 -22.12 4.76
CA ASP A 86 -1.28 -23.32 4.31
C ASP A 86 -2.79 -23.28 4.62
N SER A 87 -3.36 -22.10 4.94
CA SER A 87 -4.74 -22.00 5.47
C SER A 87 -5.84 -21.77 4.43
N ASP A 88 -5.48 -21.42 3.20
CA ASP A 88 -6.41 -20.90 2.18
C ASP A 88 -7.19 -19.65 2.64
N ILE A 89 -6.67 -18.91 3.62
CA ILE A 89 -7.21 -17.63 4.07
C ILE A 89 -6.34 -16.50 3.51
N GLU A 90 -6.90 -15.69 2.63
CA GLU A 90 -6.27 -14.48 2.11
C GLU A 90 -6.68 -13.28 2.96
N TYR A 91 -5.77 -12.33 3.08
CA TYR A 91 -5.96 -11.04 3.74
C TYR A 91 -5.56 -9.89 2.81
N LEU A 92 -5.45 -10.13 1.51
CA LEU A 92 -5.14 -9.10 0.54
C LEU A 92 -5.61 -9.57 -0.82
N SER A 93 -6.23 -8.69 -1.59
CA SER A 93 -6.33 -8.87 -3.05
C SER A 93 -5.12 -8.24 -3.71
N ARG A 94 -4.89 -6.96 -3.43
CA ARG A 94 -3.80 -6.18 -4.02
C ARG A 94 -3.45 -4.99 -3.14
N MET A 95 -2.20 -4.58 -3.23
CA MET A 95 -1.68 -3.37 -2.63
C MET A 95 -0.79 -2.65 -3.65
N GLY A 96 -0.86 -1.32 -3.64
CA GLY A 96 -0.13 -0.45 -4.57
C GLY A 96 0.76 0.52 -3.84
N VAL A 97 2.03 0.56 -4.21
CA VAL A 97 2.94 1.64 -3.82
C VAL A 97 2.51 2.91 -4.54
N TRP A 98 2.21 3.97 -3.79
CA TRP A 98 1.95 5.31 -4.31
C TRP A 98 3.07 6.25 -3.91
N ILE A 99 3.60 7.01 -4.87
CA ILE A 99 4.62 8.03 -4.60
C ILE A 99 4.05 9.37 -5.05
N GLY A 100 3.72 10.23 -4.09
CA GLY A 100 3.15 11.55 -4.35
C GLY A 100 4.17 12.66 -4.16
N ALA A 101 4.15 13.67 -5.02
CA ALA A 101 4.93 14.90 -4.82
C ALA A 101 4.26 16.11 -5.50
N LEU A 102 4.59 17.30 -5.03
CA LEU A 102 4.35 18.53 -5.78
C LEU A 102 5.51 18.75 -6.76
N ILE A 103 5.19 18.85 -8.05
CA ILE A 103 6.15 19.24 -9.09
C ILE A 103 5.89 20.69 -9.51
N GLN A 104 6.96 21.40 -9.87
CA GLN A 104 6.84 22.78 -10.36
C GLN A 104 6.82 22.81 -11.90
N GLU A 105 5.77 23.40 -12.46
CA GLU A 105 5.61 23.56 -13.91
C GLU A 105 4.97 24.92 -14.21
N GLU A 106 5.50 25.66 -15.18
CA GLU A 106 4.99 26.98 -15.58
C GLU A 106 4.80 28.00 -14.43
N GLY A 107 5.55 27.84 -13.32
CA GLY A 107 5.46 28.71 -12.14
C GLY A 107 4.38 28.31 -11.13
N TYR A 108 3.68 27.20 -11.34
CA TYR A 108 2.68 26.62 -10.44
C TYR A 108 3.17 25.29 -9.86
N GLU A 109 2.60 24.88 -8.71
CA GLU A 109 2.83 23.57 -8.11
C GLU A 109 1.66 22.66 -8.44
N TYR A 110 1.96 21.47 -8.94
CA TYR A 110 0.96 20.47 -9.31
C TYR A 110 1.19 19.18 -8.53
N PRO A 111 0.16 18.63 -7.85
CA PRO A 111 0.24 17.29 -7.29
C PRO A 111 0.32 16.26 -8.41
N ARG A 112 1.22 15.30 -8.25
CA ARG A 112 1.40 14.14 -9.12
C ARG A 112 1.65 12.91 -8.26
N VAL A 113 1.11 11.77 -8.67
CA VAL A 113 1.28 10.50 -7.98
C VAL A 113 1.69 9.45 -8.98
N SER A 114 2.83 8.80 -8.77
CA SER A 114 3.19 7.59 -9.49
C SER A 114 2.60 6.37 -8.78
N THR A 115 1.84 5.54 -9.47
CA THR A 115 1.22 4.35 -8.88
C THR A 115 1.84 3.04 -9.36
N GLY A 116 2.04 2.10 -8.44
CA GLY A 116 2.29 0.70 -8.78
C GLY A 116 0.99 -0.04 -9.13
N GLU A 117 -0.10 0.35 -8.47
CA GLU A 117 -1.49 0.01 -8.75
C GLU A 117 -2.34 1.22 -8.39
N ASP A 118 -3.24 1.68 -9.27
CA ASP A 118 -4.11 2.83 -8.97
C ASP A 118 -5.35 2.47 -8.15
N GLY A 119 -5.72 1.18 -8.13
CA GLY A 119 -6.90 0.65 -7.44
C GLY A 119 -8.13 0.50 -8.32
N TRP A 120 -8.56 1.57 -9.00
CA TRP A 120 -9.87 1.58 -9.67
C TRP A 120 -9.80 1.36 -11.18
N PHE A 121 -8.87 2.02 -11.86
CA PHE A 121 -8.76 1.97 -13.33
C PHE A 121 -7.85 0.87 -13.85
N GLY A 122 -7.17 0.14 -12.95
CA GLY A 122 -6.21 -0.90 -13.30
C GLY A 122 -4.99 -0.33 -14.00
N THR A 123 -4.56 0.87 -13.63
CA THR A 123 -3.38 1.53 -14.19
C THR A 123 -2.16 1.33 -13.29
N ASN A 124 -1.00 1.21 -13.93
CA ASN A 124 0.31 1.16 -13.28
C ASN A 124 1.28 2.05 -14.06
N GLU A 125 2.16 2.74 -13.34
CA GLU A 125 3.02 3.81 -13.88
C GLU A 125 4.50 3.60 -13.56
N LEU A 126 4.77 2.71 -12.60
CA LEU A 126 6.08 2.25 -12.23
C LEU A 126 6.45 1.00 -13.03
N TYR A 127 7.64 0.95 -13.61
CA TYR A 127 8.07 -0.20 -14.42
C TYR A 127 9.55 -0.56 -14.20
N PRO A 128 9.90 -1.85 -14.31
CA PRO A 128 11.29 -2.28 -14.32
C PRO A 128 11.95 -1.95 -15.67
N GLY A 129 13.28 -2.03 -15.72
CA GLY A 129 13.99 -2.00 -16.99
C GLY A 129 13.74 -3.26 -17.85
N GLU A 130 14.18 -3.21 -19.10
CA GLU A 130 13.93 -4.26 -20.11
C GLU A 130 14.91 -5.45 -20.02
N SER A 131 16.02 -5.31 -19.28
CA SER A 131 17.08 -6.31 -19.27
C SER A 131 16.70 -7.53 -18.43
N ILE A 132 17.31 -8.68 -18.73
CA ILE A 132 17.23 -9.88 -17.87
C ILE A 132 17.73 -9.60 -16.44
N ASN A 133 18.54 -8.56 -16.24
CA ASN A 133 19.02 -8.15 -14.93
C ASN A 133 18.01 -7.30 -14.13
N ASN A 134 16.86 -6.94 -14.73
CA ASN A 134 15.80 -6.17 -14.08
C ASN A 134 14.70 -7.04 -13.45
N VAL A 135 14.88 -8.36 -13.44
CA VAL A 135 14.07 -9.28 -12.64
C VAL A 135 14.28 -9.04 -11.14
N ILE A 136 13.29 -9.39 -10.34
CA ILE A 136 13.44 -9.46 -8.88
C ILE A 136 14.64 -10.34 -8.51
N GLN A 137 15.58 -9.76 -7.76
CA GLN A 137 16.75 -10.46 -7.23
C GLN A 137 16.37 -11.22 -5.95
N GLN A 138 16.85 -12.45 -5.81
CA GLN A 138 16.58 -13.30 -4.65
C GLN A 138 17.88 -13.51 -3.87
N ASN A 139 17.86 -13.23 -2.57
CA ASN A 139 18.99 -13.46 -1.69
C ASN A 139 18.56 -14.23 -0.43
N SER A 140 19.49 -14.96 0.17
CA SER A 140 19.31 -15.65 1.44
C SER A 140 20.57 -15.56 2.27
N ASN A 141 20.42 -15.45 3.59
CA ASN A 141 21.53 -15.57 4.53
C ASN A 141 21.90 -17.04 4.84
N ILE A 142 21.25 -18.02 4.19
CA ILE A 142 21.47 -19.45 4.40
C ILE A 142 22.40 -20.01 3.31
N PRO A 143 23.56 -20.58 3.67
CA PRO A 143 24.46 -21.20 2.71
C PRO A 143 23.84 -22.40 2.01
N GLY A 144 24.02 -22.47 0.68
CA GLY A 144 23.54 -23.59 -0.15
C GLY A 144 22.10 -23.46 -0.65
N GLU A 145 21.42 -22.36 -0.32
CA GLU A 145 20.08 -22.07 -0.82
C GLU A 145 20.10 -21.77 -2.32
N THR A 146 19.16 -22.36 -3.06
CA THR A 146 19.01 -22.14 -4.50
C THR A 146 17.59 -21.76 -4.84
N GLY A 147 17.45 -20.77 -5.72
CA GLY A 147 16.18 -20.25 -6.18
C GLY A 147 15.68 -20.89 -7.46
N TYR A 148 14.81 -20.15 -8.14
CA TYR A 148 14.31 -20.52 -9.46
C TYR A 148 15.45 -20.90 -10.42
N CYS A 149 15.26 -21.99 -11.17
CA CYS A 149 16.27 -22.58 -12.07
C CYS A 149 17.62 -22.95 -11.42
N GLY A 150 17.69 -23.11 -10.10
CA GLY A 150 18.89 -23.54 -9.39
C GLY A 150 19.96 -22.46 -9.22
N VAL A 151 19.57 -21.19 -9.34
CA VAL A 151 20.48 -20.04 -9.09
C VAL A 151 20.81 -19.97 -7.60
N GLU A 152 22.09 -19.92 -7.25
CA GLU A 152 22.54 -19.75 -5.86
C GLU A 152 22.06 -18.41 -5.30
N MET A 153 21.40 -18.45 -4.13
CA MET A 153 20.83 -17.28 -3.47
C MET A 153 21.67 -16.80 -2.29
N TYR A 154 22.63 -17.60 -1.82
CA TYR A 154 23.40 -17.25 -0.63
C TYR A 154 24.17 -15.95 -0.85
N SER A 155 23.94 -14.98 0.03
CA SER A 155 24.67 -13.74 0.09
C SER A 155 25.05 -13.43 1.54
N SER A 156 26.33 -13.17 1.79
CA SER A 156 26.79 -12.77 3.13
C SER A 156 26.27 -11.40 3.58
N SER A 157 25.61 -10.64 2.70
CA SER A 157 24.97 -9.37 3.01
C SER A 157 23.45 -9.48 3.14
N ALA A 158 22.88 -10.68 3.02
CA ALA A 158 21.46 -10.89 3.29
C ALA A 158 21.20 -10.85 4.80
N ASN A 159 20.11 -10.20 5.20
CA ASN A 159 19.69 -10.04 6.59
C ASN A 159 18.64 -11.08 7.00
N SER A 160 17.97 -11.70 6.04
CA SER A 160 16.94 -12.70 6.31
C SER A 160 17.14 -14.01 5.52
N PRO A 161 16.46 -15.09 5.95
CA PRO A 161 16.45 -16.35 5.22
C PRO A 161 15.84 -16.28 3.81
N GLN A 162 14.95 -15.32 3.52
CA GLN A 162 14.46 -15.05 2.17
C GLN A 162 14.24 -13.55 1.98
N GLU A 163 14.98 -13.00 1.02
CA GLU A 163 14.92 -11.59 0.62
C GLU A 163 14.64 -11.46 -0.87
N PHE A 164 13.76 -10.53 -1.22
CA PHE A 164 13.56 -10.09 -2.59
C PHE A 164 13.95 -8.63 -2.74
N THR A 165 14.60 -8.30 -3.86
CA THR A 165 14.92 -6.92 -4.22
C THR A 165 14.41 -6.63 -5.62
N ALA A 166 13.44 -5.72 -5.70
CA ALA A 166 12.88 -5.21 -6.92
C ALA A 166 13.39 -3.79 -7.18
N ILE A 167 13.69 -3.49 -8.45
CA ILE A 167 14.08 -2.14 -8.89
C ILE A 167 13.21 -1.73 -10.06
N TYR A 168 12.51 -0.61 -9.89
CA TYR A 168 11.59 -0.05 -10.88
C TYR A 168 11.59 1.46 -10.81
N ALA A 169 11.06 2.11 -11.85
CA ALA A 169 11.09 3.55 -11.96
C ALA A 169 9.84 4.09 -12.66
N ASP A 170 9.52 5.34 -12.36
CA ASP A 170 8.54 6.14 -13.08
C ASP A 170 9.28 7.05 -14.08
N THR A 171 9.33 6.60 -15.35
CA THR A 171 10.01 7.33 -16.45
C THR A 171 9.30 7.20 -17.79
N LEU A 172 8.37 6.24 -17.94
CA LEU A 172 7.65 5.99 -19.19
C LEU A 172 6.47 6.96 -19.30
N LYS A 173 6.14 7.41 -20.51
CA LYS A 173 5.05 8.39 -20.74
C LYS A 173 4.18 8.06 -21.93
N GLU A 174 4.64 7.15 -22.78
CA GLU A 174 3.95 6.79 -24.00
C GLU A 174 2.76 5.88 -23.67
N ALA A 175 1.60 6.18 -24.26
CA ALA A 175 0.33 5.51 -23.97
C ALA A 175 0.29 4.00 -24.27
N PHE A 176 1.31 3.46 -24.93
CA PHE A 176 1.47 2.01 -25.14
C PHE A 176 2.21 1.32 -23.99
N TRP A 177 2.88 2.09 -23.13
CA TRP A 177 3.45 1.63 -21.87
C TRP A 177 2.54 1.94 -20.70
N VAL A 178 2.15 3.20 -20.57
CA VAL A 178 1.37 3.70 -19.44
C VAL A 178 -0.01 4.09 -19.95
N THR A 179 -1.05 3.43 -19.46
CA THR A 179 -2.42 3.77 -19.84
C THR A 179 -2.75 5.18 -19.39
N ASN A 180 -3.35 5.99 -20.26
CA ASN A 180 -3.83 7.32 -19.85
C ASN A 180 -4.91 7.17 -18.77
N ASP A 181 -4.74 7.86 -17.65
CA ASP A 181 -5.75 7.93 -16.62
C ASP A 181 -6.98 8.70 -17.14
N PRO A 182 -8.21 8.22 -16.92
CA PRO A 182 -9.43 8.89 -17.39
C PRO A 182 -9.65 10.30 -16.83
N ILE A 183 -9.06 10.61 -15.67
CA ILE A 183 -9.17 11.87 -14.95
C ILE A 183 -7.95 12.76 -15.22
N ASP A 184 -6.74 12.22 -15.12
CA ASP A 184 -5.51 13.02 -15.23
C ASP A 184 -5.02 13.18 -16.68
N GLY A 185 -5.44 12.29 -17.57
CA GLY A 185 -5.00 12.27 -18.97
C GLY A 185 -3.65 11.56 -19.14
N PRO A 186 -2.78 12.03 -20.06
CA PRO A 186 -1.46 11.41 -20.25
C PRO A 186 -0.59 11.50 -19.01
N HIS A 187 0.08 10.39 -18.68
CA HIS A 187 0.97 10.30 -17.52
C HIS A 187 2.11 11.33 -17.58
N VAL A 188 2.39 11.94 -16.41
CA VAL A 188 3.50 12.87 -16.21
C VAL A 188 4.44 12.30 -15.16
N PRO A 189 5.55 11.66 -15.58
CA PRO A 189 6.46 11.02 -14.64
C PRO A 189 7.03 11.97 -13.59
N LEU A 190 7.12 11.47 -12.34
CA LEU A 190 7.88 12.08 -11.27
C LEU A 190 9.39 11.95 -11.49
N GLY A 191 9.84 10.94 -12.26
CA GLY A 191 11.26 10.66 -12.44
C GLY A 191 11.87 10.03 -11.18
N VAL A 192 11.16 9.11 -10.55
CA VAL A 192 11.64 8.40 -9.36
C VAL A 192 12.08 7.00 -9.70
N LYS A 193 13.12 6.52 -9.02
CA LYS A 193 13.54 5.13 -8.99
C LYS A 193 13.31 4.59 -7.59
N VAL A 194 12.72 3.41 -7.53
CA VAL A 194 12.41 2.70 -6.30
C VAL A 194 13.26 1.44 -6.23
N ILE A 195 13.87 1.23 -5.07
CA ILE A 195 14.45 -0.05 -4.67
C ILE A 195 13.58 -0.55 -3.53
N GLN A 196 12.77 -1.58 -3.82
CA GLN A 196 11.90 -2.25 -2.86
C GLN A 196 12.59 -3.54 -2.43
N LYS A 197 12.88 -3.66 -1.14
CA LYS A 197 13.38 -4.90 -0.53
C LYS A 197 12.32 -5.48 0.40
N SER A 198 11.97 -6.75 0.25
CA SER A 198 11.07 -7.46 1.15
C SER A 198 11.78 -8.65 1.79
N MET A 199 11.54 -8.88 3.08
CA MET A 199 12.29 -9.82 3.91
C MET A 199 11.36 -10.57 4.86
N VAL A 200 11.57 -11.89 4.96
CA VAL A 200 10.84 -12.76 5.91
C VAL A 200 11.77 -13.65 6.72
N TRP A 201 11.31 -14.09 7.89
CA TRP A 201 12.00 -15.02 8.79
C TRP A 201 11.14 -16.27 9.04
N ASP A 202 11.80 -17.39 9.34
CA ASP A 202 11.18 -18.68 9.68
C ASP A 202 11.39 -19.05 11.16
N ALA A 203 11.97 -18.15 11.95
CA ALA A 203 12.15 -18.32 13.38
C ALA A 203 10.81 -18.16 14.10
N PHE A 204 10.52 -19.06 15.04
CA PHE A 204 9.31 -19.02 15.86
C PHE A 204 9.10 -17.64 16.51
N GLY A 205 7.94 -17.02 16.24
CA GLY A 205 7.58 -15.70 16.75
C GLY A 205 8.05 -14.53 15.88
N PHE A 206 8.63 -14.82 14.71
CA PHE A 206 8.96 -13.85 13.66
C PHE A 206 8.52 -14.36 12.27
N ASP A 207 7.80 -15.48 12.23
CA ASP A 207 7.29 -16.14 11.03
C ASP A 207 5.94 -15.57 10.56
N ASP A 208 5.43 -14.57 11.26
CA ASP A 208 4.23 -13.78 11.00
C ASP A 208 4.55 -12.29 10.75
N ILE A 209 5.72 -12.01 10.17
CA ILE A 209 6.20 -10.65 9.87
C ILE A 209 6.84 -10.62 8.49
N VAL A 210 6.46 -9.63 7.68
CA VAL A 210 7.18 -9.26 6.46
C VAL A 210 7.69 -7.83 6.63
N ILE A 211 8.98 -7.62 6.37
CA ILE A 211 9.59 -6.28 6.44
C ILE A 211 9.80 -5.77 5.02
N PHE A 212 9.29 -4.57 4.73
CA PHE A 212 9.58 -3.85 3.51
C PHE A 212 10.51 -2.67 3.77
N GLN A 213 11.54 -2.55 2.94
CA GLN A 213 12.42 -1.40 2.93
C GLN A 213 12.33 -0.73 1.55
N PHE A 214 12.00 0.55 1.55
CA PHE A 214 11.92 1.35 0.34
C PHE A 214 13.05 2.38 0.33
N THR A 215 13.80 2.40 -0.77
CA THR A 215 14.68 3.52 -1.11
C THR A 215 14.14 4.18 -2.36
N ILE A 216 13.80 5.47 -2.24
CA ILE A 216 13.26 6.27 -3.35
C ILE A 216 14.30 7.32 -3.73
N GLU A 217 14.74 7.27 -4.97
CA GLU A 217 15.75 8.14 -5.55
C GLU A 217 15.08 9.03 -6.61
N ASN A 218 15.22 10.35 -6.46
CA ASN A 218 14.85 11.26 -7.55
C ASN A 218 15.94 11.20 -8.63
N ILE A 219 15.62 10.58 -9.76
CA ILE A 219 16.49 10.46 -10.94
C ILE A 219 16.07 11.43 -12.07
N GLY A 220 15.00 12.19 -11.85
CA GLY A 220 14.49 13.20 -12.75
C GLY A 220 15.26 14.52 -12.67
N ASP A 221 14.80 15.49 -13.48
CA ASP A 221 15.33 16.86 -13.50
C ASP A 221 14.48 17.85 -12.68
N ARG A 222 13.32 17.41 -12.18
CA ARG A 222 12.40 18.19 -11.36
C ARG A 222 12.70 18.03 -9.88
N ILE A 223 12.53 19.11 -9.11
CA ILE A 223 12.52 19.04 -7.66
C ILE A 223 11.16 18.47 -7.23
N LEU A 224 11.18 17.43 -6.39
CA LEU A 224 9.99 16.87 -5.76
C LEU A 224 9.80 17.54 -4.41
N LYS A 225 8.76 18.36 -4.29
CA LYS A 225 8.44 19.06 -3.04
C LYS A 225 7.38 18.27 -2.27
N ASN A 226 7.56 18.16 -0.96
CA ASN A 226 6.69 17.41 -0.06
C ASN A 226 6.38 16.01 -0.61
N PRO A 227 7.40 15.14 -0.76
CA PRO A 227 7.21 13.79 -1.22
C PRO A 227 6.53 12.93 -0.14
N TYR A 228 5.63 12.06 -0.56
CA TYR A 228 4.93 11.09 0.28
C TYR A 228 5.05 9.70 -0.32
N LEU A 229 5.13 8.68 0.54
CA LEU A 229 4.96 7.27 0.20
C LEU A 229 3.65 6.79 0.81
N GLY A 230 2.75 6.30 -0.02
CA GLY A 230 1.48 5.70 0.39
C GLY A 230 1.42 4.22 0.02
N MET A 231 0.59 3.49 0.76
CA MET A 231 0.20 2.12 0.45
C MET A 231 -1.31 2.10 0.24
N LEU A 232 -1.74 1.94 -1.01
CA LEU A 232 -3.11 1.57 -1.32
C LEU A 232 -3.31 0.11 -0.91
N VAL A 233 -4.37 -0.21 -0.18
CA VAL A 233 -4.69 -1.58 0.26
C VAL A 233 -6.11 -1.95 -0.16
N ASP A 234 -6.25 -3.11 -0.79
CA ASP A 234 -7.52 -3.76 -1.14
C ASP A 234 -7.55 -5.12 -0.42
N GLY A 235 -8.22 -5.16 0.73
CA GLY A 235 -8.02 -6.17 1.79
C GLY A 235 -8.63 -7.55 1.55
N GLU A 236 -9.65 -7.66 0.68
CA GLU A 236 -10.50 -8.83 0.42
C GLU A 236 -10.28 -10.04 1.35
N VAL A 237 -10.60 -9.88 2.64
CA VAL A 237 -10.27 -10.87 3.65
C VAL A 237 -11.21 -12.06 3.54
N GLY A 238 -10.70 -13.26 3.76
CA GLY A 238 -11.53 -14.45 3.89
C GLY A 238 -10.95 -15.67 3.20
N ASN A 239 -11.78 -16.70 3.08
CA ASN A 239 -11.32 -17.96 2.53
C ASN A 239 -11.35 -17.95 0.99
N ASP A 240 -10.32 -18.47 0.35
CA ASP A 240 -10.26 -18.62 -1.11
C ASP A 240 -11.35 -19.53 -1.70
N GLN A 241 -12.01 -20.35 -0.88
CA GLN A 241 -13.15 -21.15 -1.33
C GLN A 241 -14.46 -20.34 -1.39
N GLU A 242 -14.50 -19.11 -0.88
CA GLU A 242 -15.67 -18.20 -0.89
C GLU A 242 -15.59 -17.22 -2.07
N PHE A 243 -15.47 -17.78 -3.27
CA PHE A 243 -15.08 -17.12 -4.53
C PHE A 243 -15.77 -15.79 -4.91
N ASP A 244 -16.89 -15.38 -4.30
CA ASP A 244 -17.66 -14.22 -4.79
C ASP A 244 -18.12 -13.17 -3.75
N ASN A 245 -17.92 -13.35 -2.43
CA ASN A 245 -18.46 -12.37 -1.45
C ASN A 245 -17.59 -12.11 -0.21
N ARG A 246 -16.44 -12.77 -0.04
CA ARG A 246 -15.66 -12.69 1.20
C ARG A 246 -15.28 -11.27 1.65
N TRP A 247 -15.10 -10.35 0.69
CA TRP A 247 -14.69 -8.97 0.91
C TRP A 247 -15.81 -8.05 1.42
N GLN A 248 -17.07 -8.51 1.41
CA GLN A 248 -18.24 -7.63 1.61
C GLN A 248 -18.38 -7.10 3.02
N ASP A 249 -17.71 -7.71 3.98
CA ASP A 249 -17.88 -7.41 5.39
C ASP A 249 -16.55 -7.26 6.12
N ASP A 250 -15.50 -6.93 5.37
CA ASP A 250 -14.22 -6.47 5.89
C ASP A 250 -14.37 -5.18 6.70
N ILE A 251 -13.52 -5.06 7.72
CA ILE A 251 -13.37 -3.87 8.54
C ILE A 251 -11.95 -3.34 8.46
N VAL A 252 -11.83 -2.02 8.53
CA VAL A 252 -10.55 -1.31 8.59
C VAL A 252 -10.53 -0.33 9.77
N GLY A 253 -9.34 -0.04 10.28
CA GLY A 253 -9.17 0.94 11.33
C GLY A 253 -7.71 1.28 11.58
N PHE A 254 -7.47 2.01 12.68
CA PHE A 254 -6.15 2.48 13.04
C PHE A 254 -5.89 2.37 14.53
N LEU A 255 -4.83 1.65 14.89
CA LEU A 255 -4.38 1.47 16.25
C LEU A 255 -3.16 2.35 16.53
N SER A 256 -3.40 3.48 17.18
CA SER A 256 -2.32 4.43 17.53
C SER A 256 -1.42 3.91 18.65
N ASP A 257 -2.01 3.33 19.70
CA ASP A 257 -1.33 2.88 20.92
C ASP A 257 -1.50 1.37 21.16
N VAL A 258 -0.42 0.69 21.47
CA VAL A 258 -0.42 -0.69 21.96
C VAL A 258 0.35 -0.73 23.28
N ASN A 259 -0.38 -0.96 24.38
CA ASN A 259 0.18 -1.07 25.73
C ASN A 259 0.96 0.18 26.21
N GLY A 260 0.54 1.38 25.79
CA GLY A 260 1.20 2.63 26.17
C GLY A 260 2.37 3.03 25.26
N GLU A 261 2.57 2.33 24.14
CA GLU A 261 3.54 2.67 23.11
C GLU A 261 2.82 3.04 21.81
N ASN A 262 3.30 4.09 21.13
CA ASN A 262 2.76 4.49 19.85
C ASN A 262 3.27 3.56 18.73
N TRP A 263 2.38 2.77 18.16
CA TRP A 263 2.69 1.85 17.06
C TRP A 263 2.15 2.32 15.72
N ASN A 264 1.07 3.11 15.69
CA ASN A 264 0.51 3.69 14.47
C ASN A 264 0.22 2.63 13.38
N ILE A 265 -0.57 1.62 13.72
CA ILE A 265 -0.87 0.47 12.87
C ILE A 265 -2.20 0.70 12.16
N ALA A 266 -2.17 0.88 10.85
CA ALA A 266 -3.39 0.71 10.04
C ALA A 266 -3.67 -0.79 9.91
N TYR A 267 -4.90 -1.21 10.21
CA TYR A 267 -5.26 -2.61 10.21
C TYR A 267 -6.51 -2.88 9.38
N TRP A 268 -6.62 -4.10 8.88
CA TRP A 268 -7.84 -4.61 8.29
C TRP A 268 -8.03 -6.09 8.63
N ALA A 269 -9.29 -6.52 8.64
CA ALA A 269 -9.70 -7.86 9.01
C ALA A 269 -11.11 -8.16 8.50
N ASP A 270 -11.49 -9.43 8.54
CA ASP A 270 -12.89 -9.85 8.52
C ASP A 270 -13.58 -9.37 9.81
N ASN A 271 -14.84 -8.91 9.74
CA ASN A 271 -15.52 -8.32 10.91
C ASN A 271 -15.72 -9.30 12.09
N ASP A 272 -15.83 -10.59 11.82
CA ASP A 272 -16.24 -11.59 12.79
C ASP A 272 -15.54 -12.94 12.62
N GLY A 273 -14.72 -13.02 11.57
CA GLY A 273 -13.85 -14.11 11.16
C GLY A 273 -14.60 -15.28 10.53
N ARG A 274 -15.82 -15.13 10.02
CA ARG A 274 -16.64 -16.23 9.47
C ARG A 274 -16.81 -16.10 7.96
N TYR A 275 -17.52 -17.04 7.36
CA TYR A 275 -18.04 -16.82 6.01
C TYR A 275 -19.07 -15.69 6.04
N HIS A 276 -19.10 -14.86 5.00
CA HIS A 276 -19.91 -13.65 4.89
C HIS A 276 -21.40 -13.87 5.25
N GLU A 277 -21.97 -15.03 4.88
CA GLU A 277 -23.39 -15.34 5.13
C GLU A 277 -23.68 -15.93 6.54
N VAL A 278 -22.67 -16.05 7.40
CA VAL A 278 -22.75 -16.76 8.69
C VAL A 278 -22.64 -15.81 9.87
N GLY A 279 -23.73 -15.16 10.24
CA GLY A 279 -23.72 -14.15 11.32
C GLY A 279 -23.65 -14.65 12.78
N SER A 280 -23.47 -15.96 13.05
CA SER A 280 -23.25 -16.46 14.43
C SER A 280 -22.70 -17.88 14.48
N GLY A 281 -21.97 -18.21 15.56
CA GLY A 281 -21.43 -19.55 15.81
C GLY A 281 -19.96 -19.52 16.20
N SER A 282 -19.36 -20.69 16.43
CA SER A 282 -17.92 -20.81 16.74
C SER A 282 -17.05 -21.10 15.52
N ASP A 283 -17.64 -21.16 14.33
CA ASP A 283 -16.97 -21.60 13.11
C ASP A 283 -16.21 -20.44 12.48
N LEU A 284 -15.09 -20.06 13.11
CA LEU A 284 -14.18 -19.05 12.59
C LEU A 284 -13.35 -19.64 11.45
N VAL A 285 -13.35 -18.95 10.32
CA VAL A 285 -12.62 -19.25 9.10
C VAL A 285 -11.44 -18.28 8.95
N ALA A 286 -11.66 -16.97 9.05
CA ALA A 286 -10.64 -15.92 8.88
C ALA A 286 -10.46 -15.04 10.13
N PRO A 287 -10.09 -15.61 11.30
CA PRO A 287 -10.04 -14.85 12.56
C PRO A 287 -8.82 -13.93 12.74
N GLY A 288 -7.94 -13.84 11.72
CA GLY A 288 -6.72 -13.05 11.81
C GLY A 288 -6.95 -11.57 11.56
N VAL A 289 -5.92 -10.78 11.86
CA VAL A 289 -5.88 -9.34 11.55
C VAL A 289 -4.53 -9.04 10.94
N VAL A 290 -4.52 -8.24 9.87
CA VAL A 290 -3.29 -7.74 9.27
C VAL A 290 -3.10 -6.28 9.64
N GLY A 291 -1.87 -5.94 10.04
CA GLY A 291 -1.46 -4.56 10.31
C GLY A 291 -0.29 -4.13 9.45
N ILE A 292 -0.33 -2.87 8.99
CA ILE A 292 0.79 -2.15 8.38
C ILE A 292 1.18 -0.95 9.23
N PHE A 293 2.47 -0.78 9.45
CA PHE A 293 2.98 0.37 10.19
C PHE A 293 4.42 0.71 9.80
N THR A 294 4.82 1.93 10.12
CA THR A 294 6.22 2.37 10.05
C THR A 294 6.70 2.57 11.48
N PRO A 295 7.81 1.95 11.92
CA PRO A 295 8.34 2.19 13.25
C PRO A 295 8.57 3.69 13.47
N GLN A 296 8.23 4.17 14.66
CA GLN A 296 8.36 5.59 15.01
C GLN A 296 9.79 6.12 14.80
N SER A 297 10.81 5.27 14.96
CA SER A 297 12.22 5.62 14.72
C SER A 297 12.53 5.95 13.25
N GLU A 298 11.76 5.40 12.31
CA GLU A 298 11.95 5.58 10.87
C GLU A 298 11.10 6.72 10.31
N LEU A 299 10.02 7.12 11.01
CA LEU A 299 9.17 8.24 10.60
C LEU A 299 9.90 9.59 10.72
N GLY A 300 10.74 9.79 11.75
CA GLY A 300 11.40 11.08 11.98
C GLY A 300 10.39 12.22 12.07
N ASP A 301 10.54 13.24 11.22
CA ASP A 301 9.63 14.39 11.12
C ASP A 301 8.49 14.19 10.10
N ALA A 302 8.34 12.99 9.54
CA ALA A 302 7.30 12.71 8.55
C ALA A 302 5.90 12.78 9.19
N THR A 303 4.96 13.36 8.46
CA THR A 303 3.54 13.28 8.83
C THR A 303 2.97 11.94 8.39
N LEU A 304 2.03 11.41 9.17
CA LEU A 304 1.28 10.22 8.85
C LEU A 304 -0.18 10.59 8.52
N SER A 305 -0.74 9.91 7.53
CA SER A 305 -2.18 9.83 7.30
C SER A 305 -2.57 8.36 7.14
N ALA A 306 -3.81 8.05 7.46
CA ALA A 306 -4.42 6.75 7.23
C ALA A 306 -5.89 6.98 6.93
N ASN A 307 -6.27 6.84 5.67
CA ASN A 307 -7.64 7.01 5.23
C ASN A 307 -8.19 5.70 4.67
N TRP A 308 -9.49 5.47 4.84
CA TRP A 308 -10.20 4.36 4.24
C TRP A 308 -11.43 4.86 3.46
N TRP A 309 -11.93 4.01 2.56
CA TRP A 309 -13.09 4.31 1.72
C TRP A 309 -13.76 3.01 1.27
N ILE A 310 -15.00 3.09 0.79
CA ILE A 310 -15.72 1.93 0.26
C ILE A 310 -15.80 2.09 -1.26
N SER A 311 -14.84 1.46 -1.92
CA SER A 311 -14.73 1.45 -3.37
C SER A 311 -15.84 0.59 -3.99
N GLY A 312 -16.98 1.21 -4.33
CA GLY A 312 -18.17 0.55 -4.86
C GLY A 312 -18.73 1.21 -6.12
N GLY A 313 -19.53 0.45 -6.89
CA GLY A 313 -20.26 1.02 -8.04
C GLY A 313 -21.38 1.99 -7.65
N TYR A 314 -21.71 2.06 -6.36
CA TYR A 314 -22.63 3.02 -5.78
C TYR A 314 -21.85 3.98 -4.90
N PRO A 315 -22.09 5.29 -5.02
CA PRO A 315 -21.37 6.28 -4.24
C PRO A 315 -21.95 6.54 -2.85
N ASP A 316 -23.20 6.12 -2.60
CA ASP A 316 -23.89 6.37 -1.34
C ASP A 316 -23.19 5.77 -0.08
N PRO A 317 -22.54 4.59 -0.13
CA PRO A 317 -21.78 4.05 1.00
C PRO A 317 -20.31 4.51 1.03
N ASP A 318 -19.87 5.35 0.08
CA ASP A 318 -18.46 5.71 -0.02
C ASP A 318 -18.07 6.61 1.17
N PHE A 319 -16.85 6.41 1.64
CA PHE A 319 -16.29 7.09 2.81
C PHE A 319 -14.96 7.68 2.38
N GLY A 320 -14.45 8.67 3.08
CA GLY A 320 -13.11 9.18 2.81
C GLY A 320 -12.78 10.26 3.80
N PRO A 321 -11.69 11.03 3.56
CA PRO A 321 -11.19 12.00 4.52
C PRO A 321 -12.34 12.82 5.11
N SER A 322 -12.57 12.57 6.38
CA SER A 322 -13.78 12.87 7.11
C SER A 322 -13.62 14.08 8.00
N TRP A 323 -12.50 14.81 7.98
CA TRP A 323 -12.45 16.11 8.65
C TRP A 323 -13.43 17.11 8.04
N GLN A 324 -14.17 17.81 8.90
CA GLN A 324 -15.09 18.87 8.50
C GLN A 324 -14.39 19.97 7.70
N SER A 325 -13.13 20.26 8.04
CA SER A 325 -12.31 21.26 7.37
C SER A 325 -11.93 20.87 5.93
N HIS A 326 -11.89 19.57 5.59
CA HIS A 326 -11.67 19.12 4.22
C HIS A 326 -12.85 19.47 3.31
N VAL A 327 -14.07 19.18 3.76
CA VAL A 327 -15.30 19.49 3.02
C VAL A 327 -15.46 20.99 2.75
N GLU A 328 -14.97 21.82 3.67
CA GLU A 328 -15.04 23.29 3.58
C GLU A 328 -13.90 23.91 2.74
N SER A 329 -12.87 23.12 2.43
CA SER A 329 -11.68 23.58 1.71
C SER A 329 -11.88 23.56 0.19
N PRO A 330 -11.38 24.58 -0.54
CA PRO A 330 -11.41 24.56 -2.01
C PRO A 330 -10.70 23.31 -2.56
N GLY A 331 -11.39 22.54 -3.41
CA GLY A 331 -10.87 21.28 -3.95
C GLY A 331 -11.07 20.06 -3.04
N GLY A 332 -11.68 20.23 -1.87
CA GLY A 332 -12.05 19.15 -0.94
C GLY A 332 -13.50 18.67 -1.09
N GLU A 333 -14.26 19.21 -2.05
CA GLU A 333 -15.70 18.91 -2.21
C GLU A 333 -15.98 17.43 -2.50
N TRP A 334 -14.98 16.69 -3.02
CA TRP A 334 -15.07 15.26 -3.28
C TRP A 334 -15.14 14.43 -2.00
N THR A 335 -14.66 14.95 -0.86
CA THR A 335 -14.74 14.28 0.45
C THR A 335 -16.11 14.46 1.12
N ALA A 336 -17.00 15.27 0.53
CA ALA A 336 -18.36 15.46 1.03
C ALA A 336 -19.32 14.30 0.70
N PHE A 337 -18.98 13.48 -0.30
CA PHE A 337 -19.86 12.43 -0.83
C PHE A 337 -19.14 11.13 -1.16
N TYR A 338 -18.04 11.21 -1.92
CA TYR A 338 -17.39 10.05 -2.53
C TYR A 338 -16.20 9.64 -1.67
N GLY A 339 -15.20 10.49 -1.44
CA GLY A 339 -14.09 10.10 -0.56
C GLY A 339 -13.15 9.02 -1.11
N THR A 340 -13.50 8.28 -2.17
CA THR A 340 -12.54 7.55 -2.99
C THR A 340 -11.58 8.51 -3.71
N PRO A 341 -10.25 8.41 -3.48
CA PRO A 341 -9.27 9.32 -4.06
C PRO A 341 -8.97 8.98 -5.53
N VAL A 342 -9.73 9.58 -6.44
CA VAL A 342 -9.53 9.42 -7.89
C VAL A 342 -8.63 10.51 -8.46
N GLY A 343 -7.62 10.10 -9.22
CA GLY A 343 -6.65 10.98 -9.88
C GLY A 343 -5.56 11.53 -8.95
N ASP A 344 -4.50 12.08 -9.54
CA ASP A 344 -3.28 12.54 -8.86
C ASP A 344 -3.57 13.50 -7.71
N MET A 345 -4.49 14.44 -7.93
CA MET A 345 -4.80 15.47 -6.95
C MET A 345 -5.38 14.86 -5.66
N HIS A 346 -6.33 13.93 -5.77
CA HIS A 346 -6.97 13.34 -4.60
C HIS A 346 -6.10 12.26 -3.94
N LYS A 347 -5.36 11.47 -4.73
CA LYS A 347 -4.36 10.53 -4.21
C LYS A 347 -3.27 11.26 -3.42
N TYR A 348 -2.79 12.40 -3.93
CA TYR A 348 -1.84 13.24 -3.19
C TYR A 348 -2.46 13.83 -1.92
N TRP A 349 -3.73 14.23 -1.98
CA TRP A 349 -4.46 14.76 -0.82
C TRP A 349 -4.51 13.75 0.32
N VAL A 350 -4.94 12.51 0.08
CA VAL A 350 -5.02 11.48 1.15
C VAL A 350 -3.66 11.16 1.74
N MET A 351 -2.59 11.22 0.96
CA MET A 351 -1.23 11.01 1.46
C MET A 351 -0.70 12.19 2.31
N SER A 352 -1.26 13.40 2.14
CA SER A 352 -0.70 14.64 2.71
C SER A 352 -1.58 15.33 3.75
N ASN A 353 -2.84 14.89 3.91
CA ASN A 353 -3.85 15.56 4.74
C ASN A 353 -3.60 15.47 6.26
N ARG A 354 -2.74 14.55 6.73
CA ARG A 354 -2.49 14.22 8.16
C ARG A 354 -3.68 13.61 8.90
N GLU A 355 -4.75 13.28 8.19
CA GLU A 355 -5.93 12.67 8.77
C GLU A 355 -5.69 11.18 9.00
N ILE A 356 -6.05 10.72 10.19
CA ILE A 356 -6.14 9.30 10.51
C ILE A 356 -7.61 9.04 10.77
N ASP A 357 -8.30 8.43 9.82
CA ASP A 357 -9.72 8.13 9.94
C ASP A 357 -9.97 7.26 11.18
N TYR A 358 -11.12 7.47 11.82
CA TYR A 358 -11.56 6.61 12.91
C TYR A 358 -11.90 5.20 12.39
N ASP A 359 -11.88 4.22 13.29
CA ASP A 359 -12.24 2.83 12.97
C ASP A 359 -13.61 2.75 12.28
N GLN A 360 -13.70 1.99 11.19
CA GLN A 360 -14.93 1.81 10.41
C GLN A 360 -16.12 1.39 11.28
N LEU A 361 -15.88 0.67 12.40
CA LEU A 361 -16.89 0.30 13.39
C LEU A 361 -17.63 1.49 14.04
N ARG A 362 -17.13 2.71 13.92
CA ARG A 362 -17.71 3.93 14.51
C ARG A 362 -18.57 4.73 13.53
N VAL A 363 -18.56 4.38 12.26
CA VAL A 363 -19.21 5.14 11.19
C VAL A 363 -20.71 5.36 11.41
N ASN A 364 -21.41 4.40 12.05
CA ASN A 364 -22.84 4.49 12.36
C ASN A 364 -23.14 4.97 13.79
N ASP A 365 -22.19 5.64 14.44
CA ASP A 365 -22.37 6.23 15.77
C ASP A 365 -22.10 7.75 15.74
N PRO A 366 -23.08 8.55 15.27
CA PRO A 366 -22.93 10.00 15.18
C PRO A 366 -22.71 10.66 16.55
N GLY A 367 -23.18 10.02 17.64
CA GLY A 367 -22.93 10.48 18.99
C GLY A 367 -21.47 10.29 19.39
N TRP A 368 -20.86 9.17 19.03
CA TRP A 368 -19.42 8.95 19.21
C TRP A 368 -18.62 9.92 18.34
N ILE A 369 -18.90 9.98 17.03
CA ILE A 369 -18.18 10.85 16.07
C ILE A 369 -18.16 12.30 16.58
N ALA A 370 -19.32 12.86 16.96
CA ALA A 370 -19.42 14.24 17.45
C ALA A 370 -18.62 14.51 18.74
N ASN A 371 -18.33 13.49 19.55
CA ASN A 371 -17.65 13.63 20.84
C ASN A 371 -16.18 13.17 20.83
N HIS A 372 -15.65 12.72 19.70
CA HIS A 372 -14.28 12.19 19.59
C HIS A 372 -13.49 12.87 18.46
N PRO A 373 -13.35 14.21 18.44
CA PRO A 373 -12.58 14.87 17.39
C PRO A 373 -11.13 14.36 17.36
N GLN A 374 -10.48 14.45 16.21
CA GLN A 374 -9.06 14.11 16.11
C GLN A 374 -8.22 15.20 16.78
N GLN A 375 -7.41 14.80 17.76
CA GLN A 375 -6.62 15.72 18.57
C GLN A 375 -5.13 15.48 18.33
N PHE A 376 -4.39 16.57 18.18
CA PHE A 376 -2.93 16.55 18.08
C PHE A 376 -2.33 17.19 19.32
N PHE A 377 -1.25 16.60 19.81
CA PHE A 377 -0.57 17.02 21.03
C PHE A 377 0.90 17.32 20.74
N ASP A 378 1.48 18.27 21.46
CA ASP A 378 2.93 18.47 21.48
C ASP A 378 3.66 17.39 22.30
N GLU A 379 5.00 17.40 22.28
CA GLU A 379 5.83 16.47 23.08
C GLU A 379 5.59 16.57 24.59
N SER A 380 5.00 17.66 25.07
CA SER A 380 4.64 17.87 26.48
C SER A 380 3.21 17.40 26.82
N GLY A 381 2.48 16.88 25.83
CA GLY A 381 1.10 16.41 25.97
C GLY A 381 0.07 17.54 25.98
N ASN A 382 0.41 18.75 25.54
CA ASN A 382 -0.57 19.84 25.39
C ASN A 382 -1.27 19.72 24.05
N LEU A 383 -2.59 19.87 24.04
CA LEU A 383 -3.39 19.95 22.81
C LEU A 383 -2.94 21.16 21.97
N THR A 384 -2.57 20.91 20.72
CA THR A 384 -2.12 21.93 19.76
C THR A 384 -3.11 22.16 18.63
N GLU A 385 -3.87 21.14 18.26
CA GLU A 385 -4.84 21.17 17.16
C GLU A 385 -5.96 20.16 17.45
N GLU A 386 -7.18 20.51 17.07
CA GLU A 386 -8.36 19.66 17.17
C GLU A 386 -9.15 19.78 15.86
N GLN A 387 -9.43 18.65 15.22
CA GLN A 387 -10.16 18.56 13.96
C GLN A 387 -11.48 17.80 14.20
N PRO A 388 -12.63 18.48 14.06
CA PRO A 388 -13.92 17.81 14.13
C PRO A 388 -14.18 17.00 12.86
N TRP A 389 -14.88 15.89 13.01
CA TRP A 389 -15.33 15.07 11.88
C TRP A 389 -16.59 15.68 11.24
N HIS A 390 -16.66 15.59 9.91
CA HIS A 390 -17.87 15.63 9.13
C HIS A 390 -18.70 14.39 9.47
N ILE A 391 -19.93 14.60 9.92
CA ILE A 391 -20.86 13.51 10.20
C ILE A 391 -21.58 13.21 8.87
N PRO A 392 -21.36 12.03 8.26
CA PRO A 392 -22.02 11.73 7.00
C PRO A 392 -23.53 11.62 7.22
N ASP A 393 -24.33 12.08 6.26
CA ASP A 393 -25.80 11.94 6.28
C ASP A 393 -26.17 10.48 5.93
N ILE A 394 -25.83 9.53 6.82
CA ILE A 394 -26.02 8.09 6.61
C ILE A 394 -27.49 7.74 6.84
N ALA A 395 -28.35 8.09 5.89
CA ALA A 395 -29.74 7.66 5.90
C ALA A 395 -29.91 6.20 5.45
N ASN A 396 -28.95 5.61 4.71
CA ASN A 396 -29.06 4.25 4.17
C ASN A 396 -27.70 3.62 3.80
N SER A 397 -26.94 3.09 4.74
CA SER A 397 -25.87 2.11 4.42
C SER A 397 -25.22 1.61 5.71
N PHE A 398 -25.47 0.35 6.06
CA PHE A 398 -24.64 -0.66 6.75
C PHE A 398 -25.56 -1.85 7.03
#